data_AF-A0A8X6V732-F1
#
_entry.id   AF-A0A8X6V732-F1
#
_cell.length_a   1.000
_cell.length_b   1.000
_cell.length_c   1.000
_cell.angle_alpha   90.00
_cell.angle_beta   90.00
_cell.angle_gamma   90.00
#
_symmetry.space_group_name_H-M   'P 1'
#
loop_
_entity.id
_entity.type
_entity.pdbx_description
1 polymer ?
#
loop_
_entity_poly.entity_id
_entity_poly.type
_entity_poly.pdbx_seq_one_letter_code
_entity_poly.pdbx_strand_id
1 'polypeptide(L)'
;MNPHPKICLENFRKAKRNSDETFSQFASRLTSMWLYYCKLREANDFESVNQLIVADKMFEMLDSETATHIGVLQGEEWYKPRDLGKQCDIFYASKVKSYDEPERAKWIDNEKRNFNGSWGKHSHLGRKSQIIFLLGKTLIKVK
;
A
#
# COMPACT_ATOMS: atom_id res chain seq x y z
N MET A 1 -6.97 18.59 18.88
CA MET A 1 -5.84 17.89 18.24
C MET A 1 -6.39 17.12 17.05
N ASN A 2 -5.82 17.28 15.85
CA ASN A 2 -6.18 16.45 14.72
C ASN A 2 -5.54 15.06 14.91
N PRO A 3 -6.26 13.96 14.64
CA PRO A 3 -5.67 12.61 14.70
C PRO A 3 -4.51 12.48 13.70
N HIS A 4 -3.49 11.72 14.09
CA HIS A 4 -2.34 11.45 13.22
C HIS A 4 -2.83 10.75 11.93
N PRO A 5 -2.40 11.18 10.72
CA PRO A 5 -3.00 10.71 9.47
C PRO A 5 -2.92 9.19 9.27
N LYS A 6 -1.88 8.54 9.80
CA LYS A 6 -1.75 7.07 9.82
C LYS A 6 -2.91 6.39 10.54
N ILE A 7 -3.37 6.95 11.67
CA ILE A 7 -4.52 6.43 12.43
C ILE A 7 -5.80 6.57 11.60
N CYS A 8 -5.97 7.68 10.87
CA CYS A 8 -7.10 7.88 9.97
C CYS A 8 -7.15 6.83 8.85
N LEU A 9 -6.00 6.57 8.21
CA LEU A 9 -5.89 5.53 7.18
C LEU A 9 -6.18 4.13 7.74
N GLU A 10 -5.63 3.80 8.91
CA GLU A 10 -5.90 2.52 9.57
C GLU A 10 -7.38 2.36 9.93
N ASN A 11 -8.01 3.40 10.46
CA ASN A 11 -9.43 3.40 10.76
C ASN A 11 -10.26 3.18 9.50
N PHE A 12 -9.92 3.84 8.39
CA PHE A 12 -10.58 3.63 7.10
C PHE A 12 -10.45 2.17 6.63
N ARG A 13 -9.24 1.61 6.67
CA ARG A 13 -8.98 0.22 6.25
C ARG A 13 -9.68 -0.82 7.13
N LYS A 14 -9.78 -0.56 8.44
CA LYS A 14 -10.39 -1.46 9.43
C LYS A 14 -11.91 -1.26 9.57
N ALA A 15 -12.47 -0.22 8.96
CA ALA A 15 -13.88 0.12 9.10
C ALA A 15 -14.78 -1.02 8.63
N LYS A 16 -15.74 -1.39 9.48
CA LYS A 16 -16.81 -2.34 9.17
C LYS A 16 -18.16 -1.64 9.26
N ARG A 17 -19.17 -2.20 8.59
CA ARG A 17 -20.55 -1.73 8.73
C ARG A 17 -21.04 -2.00 10.16
N ASN A 18 -21.64 -1.00 10.80
CA ASN A 18 -22.28 -1.16 12.09
C ASN A 18 -23.64 -1.87 11.92
N SER A 19 -24.13 -2.52 12.97
CA SER A 19 -25.42 -3.24 12.92
C SER A 19 -26.61 -2.31 12.68
N ASP A 20 -26.52 -1.07 13.14
CA ASP A 20 -27.56 -0.04 13.15
C ASP A 20 -27.54 0.91 11.93
N GLU A 21 -26.54 0.82 11.04
CA GLU A 21 -26.46 1.67 9.85
C GLU A 21 -26.82 0.92 8.56
N THR A 22 -27.48 1.58 7.60
CA THR A 22 -27.68 1.07 6.24
C THR A 22 -26.37 1.07 5.45
N PHE A 23 -26.31 0.34 4.34
CA PHE A 23 -25.16 0.38 3.43
C PHE A 23 -24.90 1.78 2.84
N SER A 24 -25.95 2.58 2.62
CA SER A 24 -25.80 3.97 2.14
C SER A 24 -25.14 4.86 3.20
N GLN A 25 -25.53 4.71 4.47
CA GLN A 25 -24.88 5.40 5.58
C GLN A 25 -23.43 4.95 5.74
N PHE A 26 -23.16 3.65 5.63
CA PHE A 26 -21.79 3.12 5.67
C PHE A 26 -20.91 3.67 4.55
N ALA A 27 -21.42 3.71 3.31
CA ALA A 27 -20.71 4.28 2.17
C ALA A 27 -20.39 5.76 2.43
N SER A 28 -21.37 6.54 2.90
CA SER A 28 -21.17 7.96 3.24
C SER A 28 -20.11 8.16 4.32
N ARG A 29 -20.10 7.29 5.34
CA ARG A 29 -19.08 7.29 6.40
C ARG A 29 -17.70 6.93 5.88
N LEU A 30 -17.57 5.86 5.09
CA LEU A 30 -16.31 5.47 4.45
C LEU A 30 -15.75 6.59 3.56
N THR A 31 -16.60 7.20 2.73
CA THR A 31 -16.22 8.33 1.88
C THR A 31 -15.70 9.50 2.73
N SER A 32 -16.39 9.82 3.82
CA SER A 32 -15.96 10.90 4.72
C SER A 32 -14.62 10.61 5.39
N MET A 33 -14.39 9.36 5.82
CA MET A 33 -13.11 8.92 6.39
C MET A 33 -11.96 9.04 5.36
N TRP A 34 -12.20 8.64 4.12
CA TRP A 34 -11.22 8.75 3.04
C TRP A 34 -10.91 10.22 2.70
N LEU A 35 -11.93 11.05 2.47
CA LEU A 35 -11.75 12.46 2.16
C LEU A 35 -11.03 13.21 3.28
N TYR A 36 -11.32 12.87 4.53
CA TYR A 36 -10.62 13.44 5.67
C TYR A 36 -9.13 13.05 5.69
N TYR A 37 -8.81 11.78 5.39
CA TYR A 37 -7.42 11.35 5.24
C TYR A 37 -6.70 12.09 4.10
N CYS A 38 -7.32 12.19 2.91
CA CYS A 38 -6.75 12.95 1.80
C CYS A 38 -6.49 14.41 2.17
N LYS A 39 -7.41 15.05 2.91
CA LYS A 39 -7.26 16.42 3.38
C LYS A 39 -6.05 16.57 4.32
N LEU A 40 -5.85 15.65 5.26
CA LEU A 40 -4.69 15.66 6.15
C LEU A 40 -3.35 15.46 5.41
N ARG A 41 -3.39 14.84 4.23
CA ARG A 41 -2.25 14.59 3.35
C ARG A 41 -2.10 15.65 2.26
N GLU A 42 -2.98 16.66 2.25
CA GLU A 42 -3.05 17.69 1.22
C GLU A 42 -3.18 17.14 -0.22
N ALA A 43 -3.74 15.93 -0.36
CA ALA A 43 -4.00 15.29 -1.65
C ALA A 43 -5.35 15.77 -2.20
N ASN A 44 -5.32 16.89 -2.93
CA ASN A 44 -6.51 17.67 -3.30
C ASN A 44 -6.91 17.54 -4.78
N ASP A 45 -6.13 16.82 -5.58
CA ASP A 45 -6.39 16.59 -6.99
C ASP A 45 -6.26 15.10 -7.35
N PHE A 46 -6.71 14.73 -8.54
CA PHE A 46 -6.72 13.33 -8.97
C PHE A 46 -5.32 12.70 -8.97
N GLU A 47 -4.30 13.46 -9.36
CA GLU A 47 -2.93 12.96 -9.45
C GLU A 47 -2.31 12.72 -8.07
N SER A 48 -2.45 13.69 -7.16
CA SER A 48 -1.99 13.57 -5.78
C SER A 48 -2.69 12.44 -5.02
N VAL A 49 -3.99 12.20 -5.26
CA VAL A 49 -4.70 11.05 -4.70
C VAL A 49 -4.14 9.73 -5.25
N ASN A 50 -3.87 9.63 -6.56
CA ASN A 50 -3.24 8.44 -7.13
C ASN A 50 -1.85 8.19 -6.54
N GLN A 51 -1.04 9.23 -6.43
CA GLN A 51 0.29 9.16 -5.82
C GLN A 51 0.22 8.72 -4.35
N LEU A 52 -0.75 9.22 -3.59
CA LEU A 52 -0.96 8.86 -2.19
C LEU A 52 -1.32 7.38 -2.06
N ILE A 53 -2.25 6.87 -2.88
CA ILE A 53 -2.64 5.45 -2.88
C ILE A 53 -1.43 4.55 -3.17
N VAL A 54 -0.62 4.90 -4.18
CA VAL A 54 0.56 4.11 -4.54
C VAL A 54 1.62 4.17 -3.44
N ALA A 55 1.88 5.35 -2.87
CA ALA A 55 2.84 5.51 -1.78
C ALA A 55 2.44 4.73 -0.53
N ASP A 56 1.16 4.81 -0.13
CA ASP A 56 0.62 4.04 1.00
C ASP A 56 0.72 2.53 0.77
N LYS A 57 0.58 2.07 -0.48
CA LYS A 57 0.74 0.66 -0.81
C LYS A 57 2.21 0.24 -0.77
N MET A 58 3.12 1.04 -1.31
CA MET A 58 4.56 0.80 -1.22
C MET A 58 5.00 0.73 0.23
N PHE A 59 4.56 1.67 1.07
CA PHE A 59 4.93 1.73 2.48
C PHE A 59 4.42 0.52 3.27
N GLU A 60 3.23 0.01 2.96
CA GLU A 60 2.67 -1.21 3.57
C GLU A 60 3.50 -2.47 3.28
N MET A 61 4.22 -2.50 2.15
CA MET A 61 5.03 -3.65 1.73
C MET A 61 6.45 -3.64 2.30
N LEU A 62 6.87 -2.56 2.96
CA LEU A 62 8.21 -2.46 3.55
C LEU A 62 8.34 -3.38 4.76
N ASP A 63 9.53 -3.95 4.96
CA ASP A 63 9.87 -4.61 6.20
C ASP A 63 9.88 -3.62 7.39
N SER A 64 9.74 -4.13 8.60
CA SER A 64 9.59 -3.29 9.80
C SER A 64 10.73 -2.29 10.01
N GLU A 65 11.96 -2.66 9.64
CA GLU A 65 13.12 -1.80 9.83
C GLU A 65 13.13 -0.67 8.80
N THR A 66 12.91 -1.01 7.54
CA THR A 66 12.78 -0.04 6.45
C THR A 66 11.60 0.91 6.66
N ALA A 67 10.43 0.38 7.06
CA ALA A 67 9.26 1.20 7.38
C ALA A 67 9.52 2.17 8.54
N THR A 68 10.29 1.75 9.55
CA THR A 68 10.67 2.62 10.68
C THR A 68 11.60 3.73 10.22
N HIS A 69 12.64 3.41 9.46
CA HIS A 69 13.59 4.39 8.95
C HIS A 69 12.91 5.44 8.05
N ILE A 70 12.15 4.97 7.05
CA ILE A 70 11.41 5.84 6.13
C ILE A 70 10.35 6.64 6.90
N GLY A 71 9.69 6.03 7.88
CA GLY A 71 8.72 6.69 8.75
C GLY A 71 9.29 7.89 9.49
N VAL A 72 10.54 7.80 9.96
CA VAL A 72 11.26 8.93 10.58
C VAL A 72 11.59 10.01 9.55
N LEU A 73 12.05 9.63 8.35
CA LEU A 73 12.45 10.58 7.30
C LEU A 73 11.28 11.43 6.79
N GLN A 74 10.11 10.82 6.59
CA GLN A 74 8.94 11.52 6.05
C GLN A 74 8.22 12.38 7.10
N GLY A 75 8.37 12.07 8.40
CA GLY A 75 7.77 12.86 9.49
C GLY A 75 6.25 13.00 9.36
N GLU A 76 5.75 14.24 9.38
CA GLU A 76 4.32 14.54 9.17
C GLU A 76 3.91 14.55 7.70
N GLU A 77 4.87 14.78 6.79
CA GLU A 77 4.69 14.72 5.35
C GLU A 77 4.69 13.27 4.83
N TRP A 78 4.52 13.12 3.52
CA TRP A 78 4.57 11.83 2.84
C TRP A 78 5.37 11.94 1.55
N TYR A 79 6.16 10.91 1.27
CA TYR A 79 6.89 10.85 0.00
C TYR A 79 5.96 10.41 -1.13
N LYS A 80 6.03 11.13 -2.24
CA LYS A 80 5.48 10.65 -3.52
C LYS A 80 6.15 9.34 -3.91
N PRO A 81 5.49 8.46 -4.69
CA PRO A 81 5.99 7.12 -5.00
C PRO A 81 7.45 7.09 -5.51
N ARG A 82 7.80 8.03 -6.40
CA ARG A 82 9.16 8.14 -6.94
C ARG A 82 10.20 8.42 -5.86
N ASP A 83 9.92 9.35 -4.97
CA ASP A 83 10.88 9.76 -3.94
C ASP A 83 10.92 8.74 -2.80
N LEU A 84 9.79 8.11 -2.48
CA LEU A 84 9.72 6.97 -1.57
C LEU A 84 10.62 5.84 -2.06
N GLY A 85 10.53 5.47 -3.34
CA GLY A 85 11.39 4.45 -3.95
C GLY A 85 12.88 4.79 -3.80
N LYS A 86 13.28 6.03 -4.09
CA LYS A 86 14.68 6.47 -3.92
C LYS A 86 15.16 6.36 -2.47
N GLN A 87 14.34 6.78 -1.51
CA GLN A 87 14.73 6.71 -0.10
C GLN A 87 14.89 5.26 0.36
N CYS A 88 13.99 4.37 -0.10
CA CYS A 88 14.15 2.94 0.11
C CYS A 88 15.46 2.42 -0.51
N ASP A 89 15.76 2.75 -1.77
CA ASP A 89 16.99 2.31 -2.45
C ASP A 89 18.25 2.79 -1.72
N ILE A 90 18.27 4.05 -1.25
CA ILE A 90 19.38 4.61 -0.46
C ILE A 90 19.58 3.81 0.83
N PHE A 91 18.50 3.55 1.56
CA PHE A 91 18.56 2.80 2.81
C PHE A 91 19.01 1.35 2.57
N TYR A 92 18.45 0.66 1.58
CA TYR A 92 18.88 -0.69 1.21
C TYR A 92 20.35 -0.74 0.79
N ALA A 93 20.81 0.19 -0.04
CA ALA A 93 22.23 0.27 -0.43
C ALA A 93 23.13 0.53 0.78
N SER A 94 22.68 1.32 1.76
CA SER A 94 23.42 1.59 3.00
C SER A 94 23.53 0.33 3.87
N LYS A 95 22.49 -0.49 3.93
CA LYS A 95 22.52 -1.78 4.63
C LYS A 95 23.44 -2.76 3.93
N VAL A 96 23.34 -2.90 2.61
CA VAL A 96 24.22 -3.81 1.86
C VAL A 96 25.68 -3.48 2.13
N LYS A 97 26.06 -2.20 2.05
CA LYS A 97 27.42 -1.73 2.38
C LYS A 97 27.82 -1.95 3.85
N SER A 98 26.86 -2.00 4.77
CA SER A 98 27.09 -2.28 6.18
C SER A 98 27.22 -3.78 6.51
N TYR A 99 26.78 -4.66 5.61
CA TYR A 99 26.70 -6.12 5.82
C TYR A 99 27.57 -6.96 4.85
N ASP A 100 28.29 -6.34 3.90
CA ASP A 100 29.15 -7.08 2.97
C ASP A 100 30.31 -7.76 3.73
N GLU A 101 30.57 -9.07 3.58
CA GLU A 101 30.36 -9.92 2.39
C GLU A 101 29.64 -11.29 2.61
N PRO A 102 29.73 -12.02 3.76
CA PRO A 102 29.25 -13.42 3.82
C PRO A 102 27.72 -13.62 3.91
N GLU A 103 26.97 -12.66 4.47
CA GLU A 103 25.53 -12.81 4.73
C GLU A 103 24.66 -12.53 3.50
N ARG A 104 25.14 -11.68 2.58
CA ARG A 104 24.51 -11.35 1.30
C ARG A 104 24.21 -12.59 0.45
N ALA A 105 25.12 -13.57 0.44
CA ALA A 105 24.95 -14.81 -0.30
C ALA A 105 23.78 -15.66 0.22
N LYS A 106 23.52 -15.63 1.54
CA LYS A 106 22.45 -16.40 2.17
C LYS A 106 21.07 -15.76 1.95
N TRP A 107 20.99 -14.43 1.98
CA TRP A 107 19.75 -13.69 1.74
C TRP A 107 19.30 -13.77 0.29
N ILE A 108 20.19 -13.58 -0.69
CA ILE A 108 19.83 -13.67 -2.12
C ILE A 108 19.35 -15.08 -2.48
N ASP A 109 19.95 -16.13 -1.90
CA ASP A 109 19.50 -17.51 -2.10
C ASP A 109 18.11 -17.74 -1.46
N ASN A 110 17.84 -17.14 -0.29
CA ASN A 110 16.54 -17.23 0.36
C ASN A 110 15.42 -16.46 -0.36
N GLU A 111 15.72 -15.27 -0.88
CA GLU A 111 14.81 -14.44 -1.68
C GLU A 111 14.44 -15.15 -2.99
N LYS A 112 15.43 -15.72 -3.69
CA LYS A 112 15.20 -16.52 -4.92
C LYS A 112 14.34 -17.75 -4.65
N ARG A 113 14.54 -18.42 -3.51
CA ARG A 113 13.69 -19.54 -3.08
C ARG A 113 12.25 -19.12 -2.78
N ASN A 114 12.05 -17.98 -2.11
CA ASN A 114 10.72 -17.48 -1.79
C ASN A 114 9.97 -16.92 -3.01
N PHE A 115 10.67 -16.26 -3.94
CA PHE A 115 10.07 -15.75 -5.18
C PHE A 115 9.63 -16.89 -6.11
N ASN A 116 10.44 -17.95 -6.25
CA ASN A 116 10.04 -19.15 -7.00
C ASN A 116 8.97 -19.99 -6.27
N GLY A 117 8.88 -19.93 -4.94
CA GLY A 117 7.88 -20.65 -4.16
C GLY A 117 6.47 -20.05 -4.22
N SER A 118 6.35 -18.72 -4.39
CA SER A 118 5.06 -18.02 -4.32
C SER A 118 4.32 -17.92 -5.66
N TRP A 119 4.99 -18.09 -6.80
CA TRP A 119 4.36 -18.02 -8.13
C TRP A 119 4.14 -19.39 -8.79
N GLY A 120 4.51 -20.49 -8.13
CA GLY A 120 4.38 -21.87 -8.64
C GLY A 120 3.27 -22.73 -8.02
N LYS A 121 2.48 -22.21 -7.06
CA LYS A 121 1.47 -23.00 -6.34
C LYS A 121 0.16 -22.27 -6.16
N HIS A 122 -0.52 -21.94 -7.26
CA HIS A 122 -1.98 -21.77 -7.29
C HIS A 122 -2.52 -21.95 -8.71
N SER A 123 -2.14 -23.05 -9.38
CA SER A 123 -2.87 -23.57 -10.54
C SER A 123 -3.65 -24.80 -10.09
N HIS A 124 -4.97 -24.78 -10.30
CA HIS A 124 -6.00 -25.72 -9.84
C HIS A 124 -6.60 -25.43 -8.46
N LEU A 125 -7.53 -24.48 -8.40
CA LEU A 125 -8.88 -24.77 -7.93
C LEU A 125 -9.86 -23.79 -8.58
N GLY A 126 -10.76 -24.31 -9.40
CA GLY A 126 -11.77 -23.52 -10.08
C GLY A 126 -12.74 -22.86 -9.11
N ARG A 127 -12.82 -21.53 -9.17
CA ARG A 127 -14.06 -20.75 -9.23
C ARG A 127 -13.69 -19.28 -9.46
N LYS A 128 -14.36 -18.70 -10.45
CA LYS A 128 -14.18 -17.35 -11.00
C LYS A 128 -13.97 -16.30 -9.90
N SER A 129 -12.80 -15.67 -9.87
CA SER A 129 -12.62 -14.35 -9.26
C SER A 129 -12.09 -13.42 -10.34
N GLN A 130 -13.01 -12.72 -11.00
CA GLN A 130 -12.65 -11.57 -11.82
C GLN A 130 -12.22 -10.46 -10.86
N ILE A 131 -10.99 -9.98 -11.02
CA ILE A 131 -10.62 -8.66 -10.52
C ILE A 131 -11.35 -7.66 -11.39
N ILE A 132 -12.43 -7.08 -10.86
CA ILE A 132 -13.18 -6.03 -11.54
C ILE A 132 -12.44 -4.71 -11.30
N PHE A 133 -11.76 -4.21 -12.32
CA PHE A 133 -11.47 -2.78 -12.42
C PHE A 133 -12.75 -2.07 -12.88
N LEU A 134 -13.41 -1.33 -12.00
CA LEU A 134 -14.44 -0.36 -12.39
C LEU A 134 -13.76 0.97 -12.69
N LEU A 135 -13.17 1.06 -13.89
CA LEU A 135 -13.09 2.33 -14.60
C LEU A 135 -13.98 2.17 -15.83
N GLY A 136 -15.01 3.02 -15.89
CA GLY A 136 -16.12 2.85 -16.83
C GLY A 136 -15.67 2.70 -18.27
N LYS A 137 -16.19 1.66 -18.93
CA LYS A 137 -17.19 1.74 -20.01
C LYS A 137 -17.35 0.36 -20.67
N THR A 138 -18.58 -0.13 -20.64
CA THR A 138 -19.25 -1.05 -21.59
C THR A 138 -18.46 -2.27 -22.10
N LEU A 139 -18.84 -3.46 -21.63
CA LEU A 139 -18.47 -4.74 -22.26
C LEU A 139 -19.59 -5.21 -23.21
N ILE A 140 -19.29 -5.23 -24.51
CA ILE A 140 -20.10 -5.91 -25.54
C ILE A 140 -19.75 -7.41 -25.50
N LYS A 141 -20.79 -8.25 -25.52
CA LYS A 141 -20.67 -9.72 -25.54
C LYS A 141 -20.59 -10.20 -26.99
N VAL A 142 -19.56 -10.96 -27.35
CA VAL A 142 -19.51 -11.73 -28.61
C VAL A 142 -19.59 -13.21 -28.26
N LYS A 143 -20.37 -13.94 -29.06
CA LYS A 143 -20.81 -15.33 -28.87
C LYS A 143 -19.68 -16.33 -28.70
#